data_AF-X1IJL8-F1
#
_entry.id   AF-X1IJL8-F1
#
_cell.length_a   1.000
_cell.length_b   1.000
_cell.length_c   1.000
_cell.angle_alpha   90.00
_cell.angle_beta   90.00
_cell.angle_gamma   90.00
#
_symmetry.space_group_name_H-M   'P 1'
#
loop_
_entity.id
_entity.type
_entity.pdbx_description
1 polymer ?
#
loop_
_entity_poly.entity_id
_entity_poly.type
_entity_poly.pdbx_seq_one_letter_code
_entity_poly.pdbx_strand_id
1 'polypeptide(L)'
;MSLQLYLQPLLAVGKYDQFKELARPKKYEYNVFGEDESTISYSDSAEEYTVDPDGPGPAPVFYFGNPDFNFKSLRGTIVLRWEYLPGSILYFVWTQNRA
;
A
#
# COMPACT_ATOMS: atom_id res chain seq x y z
N MET A 1 41.22 -0.82 7.02
CA MET A 1 39.97 -0.03 6.89
C MET A 1 38.82 -0.99 6.62
N SER A 2 37.61 -0.75 7.14
CA SER A 2 36.42 -1.55 6.80
C SER A 2 35.18 -0.69 6.66
N LEU A 3 34.32 -1.05 5.71
CA LEU A 3 33.00 -0.46 5.50
C LEU A 3 31.96 -1.58 5.64
N GLN A 4 30.93 -1.35 6.43
CA GLN A 4 29.79 -2.26 6.57
C GLN A 4 28.50 -1.51 6.24
N LEU A 5 27.60 -2.23 5.58
CA LEU A 5 26.34 -1.69 5.06
C LEU A 5 25.21 -2.66 5.36
N TYR A 6 24.16 -2.16 6.00
CA TYR A 6 22.87 -2.84 6.12
C TYR A 6 21.82 -2.04 5.36
N LEU A 7 21.00 -2.71 4.56
CA LEU A 7 19.91 -2.12 3.80
C LEU A 7 18.68 -3.02 3.88
N GLN A 8 17.53 -2.39 4.10
CA GLN A 8 16.22 -3.01 4.09
C GLN A 8 15.27 -2.14 3.24
N PRO A 9 15.23 -2.37 1.93
CA PRO A 9 14.23 -1.77 1.06
C PRO A 9 12.87 -2.45 1.24
N LEU A 10 11.80 -1.68 1.16
CA LEU A 10 10.42 -2.19 1.09
C LEU A 10 9.68 -1.45 -0.01
N LEU A 11 9.12 -2.23 -0.94
CA LEU A 11 8.26 -1.76 -2.00
C LEU A 11 6.96 -2.57 -1.91
N ALA A 12 5.83 -1.89 -1.78
CA ALA A 12 4.53 -2.53 -1.73
C ALA A 12 3.58 -1.74 -2.63
N VAL A 13 3.00 -2.41 -3.62
CA VAL A 13 2.06 -1.81 -4.57
C VAL A 13 0.85 -2.74 -4.67
N GLY A 14 -0.34 -2.15 -4.62
CA GLY A 14 -1.60 -2.85 -4.82
C GLY A 14 -2.48 -2.04 -5.75
N LYS A 15 -3.05 -2.73 -6.74
CA LYS A 15 -4.12 -2.22 -7.58
C LYS A 15 -5.33 -3.12 -7.38
N TYR A 16 -6.46 -2.52 -7.05
CA TYR A 16 -7.72 -3.21 -6.79
C TYR A 16 -8.69 -2.92 -7.93
N ASP A 17 -9.41 -3.97 -8.31
CA ASP A 17 -10.47 -3.93 -9.31
C ASP A 17 -11.54 -4.98 -8.95
N GLN A 18 -12.62 -5.00 -9.73
CA GLN A 18 -13.73 -5.96 -9.59
C GLN A 18 -14.29 -6.04 -8.16
N PHE A 19 -14.63 -4.87 -7.60
CA PHE A 19 -15.27 -4.78 -6.29
C PHE A 19 -16.57 -5.58 -6.27
N LYS A 20 -16.81 -6.28 -5.16
CA LYS A 20 -17.93 -7.21 -5.02
C LYS A 20 -18.36 -7.37 -3.58
N GLU A 21 -19.60 -7.75 -3.39
CA GLU A 21 -20.18 -8.11 -2.10
C GLU A 21 -20.56 -9.59 -2.04
N LEU A 22 -20.75 -10.11 -0.84
CA LEU A 22 -21.26 -11.48 -0.66
C LEU A 22 -22.76 -11.52 -0.94
N ALA A 23 -23.15 -12.29 -1.94
CA ALA A 23 -24.57 -12.52 -2.24
C ALA A 23 -25.28 -13.26 -1.10
N ARG A 24 -24.54 -14.11 -0.36
CA ARG A 24 -25.05 -14.87 0.79
C ARG A 24 -24.01 -15.04 1.91
N PRO A 25 -24.41 -14.94 3.19
CA PRO A 25 -23.52 -15.22 4.31
C PRO A 25 -22.93 -16.63 4.24
N LYS A 26 -21.62 -16.76 4.51
CA LYS A 26 -20.89 -18.03 4.59
C LYS A 26 -20.89 -18.86 3.29
N LYS A 27 -21.11 -18.21 2.14
CA LYS A 27 -21.00 -18.82 0.81
C LYS A 27 -19.98 -18.06 -0.02
N TYR A 28 -19.38 -18.73 -1.00
CA TYR A 28 -18.51 -18.12 -2.00
C TYR A 28 -19.34 -17.67 -3.23
N GLU A 29 -20.47 -17.01 -2.96
CA GLU A 29 -21.37 -16.43 -3.96
C GLU A 29 -21.24 -14.91 -3.85
N TYR A 30 -21.02 -14.22 -4.96
CA TYR A 30 -20.67 -12.80 -4.98
C TYR A 30 -21.50 -12.03 -6.02
N ASN A 31 -21.91 -10.82 -5.66
CA ASN A 31 -22.43 -9.83 -6.59
C ASN A 31 -21.29 -8.88 -6.95
N VAL A 32 -20.92 -8.78 -8.22
CA VAL A 32 -19.84 -7.91 -8.70
C VAL A 32 -20.43 -6.56 -9.07
N PHE A 33 -19.86 -5.48 -8.53
CA PHE A 33 -20.36 -4.13 -8.82
C PHE A 33 -20.03 -3.72 -10.25
N GLY A 34 -21.02 -3.15 -10.94
CA GLY A 34 -20.95 -2.83 -12.37
C GLY A 34 -21.39 -3.97 -13.28
N GLU A 35 -21.79 -5.11 -12.72
CA GLU A 35 -22.49 -6.19 -13.41
C GLU A 35 -23.99 -6.18 -13.05
N ASP A 36 -24.80 -6.81 -13.89
CA ASP A 36 -26.27 -6.85 -13.77
C ASP A 36 -26.91 -5.45 -13.65
N GLU A 37 -27.68 -5.18 -12.59
CA GLU A 37 -28.33 -3.90 -12.32
C GLU A 37 -27.48 -2.97 -11.44
N SER A 38 -26.33 -3.45 -10.95
CA SER A 38 -25.45 -2.67 -10.08
C SER A 38 -24.57 -1.70 -10.87
N THR A 39 -24.25 -0.55 -10.28
CA THR A 39 -23.39 0.46 -10.89
C THR A 39 -22.25 0.83 -9.94
N ILE A 40 -21.06 1.02 -10.52
CA ILE A 40 -19.90 1.57 -9.82
C ILE A 40 -19.29 2.69 -10.65
N SER A 41 -18.97 3.80 -9.99
CA SER A 41 -18.29 4.94 -10.61
C SER A 41 -17.20 5.46 -9.69
N TYR A 42 -16.10 5.90 -10.28
CA TYR A 42 -14.96 6.46 -9.56
C TYR A 42 -14.87 7.97 -9.79
N SER A 43 -14.68 8.73 -8.72
CA SER A 43 -14.48 10.18 -8.75
C SER A 43 -13.04 10.51 -8.40
N ASP A 44 -12.25 10.95 -9.40
CA ASP A 44 -10.85 11.38 -9.21
C ASP A 44 -10.72 12.57 -8.25
N SER A 45 -11.73 13.46 -8.20
CA SER A 45 -11.66 14.67 -7.36
C SER A 45 -11.90 14.39 -5.87
N ALA A 46 -12.60 13.30 -5.56
CA ALA A 46 -12.91 12.89 -4.20
C ALA A 46 -12.11 11.65 -3.76
N GLU A 47 -11.36 11.02 -4.67
CA GLU A 47 -10.66 9.74 -4.47
C GLU A 47 -11.59 8.62 -3.94
N GLU A 48 -12.82 8.59 -4.44
CA GLU A 48 -13.91 7.77 -3.89
C GLU A 48 -14.68 7.03 -4.98
N TYR A 49 -15.08 5.80 -4.67
CA TYR A 49 -16.03 5.00 -5.44
C TYR A 49 -17.44 5.24 -4.91
N THR A 50 -18.36 5.52 -5.82
CA THR A 50 -19.81 5.54 -5.56
C THR A 50 -20.40 4.26 -6.12
N VAL A 51 -21.09 3.48 -5.27
CA VAL A 51 -21.70 2.20 -5.64
C VAL A 51 -23.19 2.22 -5.37
N ASP A 52 -23.94 1.83 -6.39
CA ASP A 52 -25.35 1.47 -6.32
C ASP A 52 -25.46 -0.05 -6.52
N PRO A 53 -25.76 -0.84 -5.47
CA PRO A 53 -25.69 -2.29 -5.54
C PRO A 53 -26.88 -2.96 -6.23
N ASP A 54 -28.06 -2.33 -6.26
CA ASP A 54 -29.28 -2.91 -6.83
C ASP A 54 -30.05 -1.96 -7.77
N GLY A 55 -29.49 -0.79 -8.10
CA GLY A 55 -30.01 0.11 -9.12
C GLY A 55 -31.40 0.66 -8.75
N PRO A 56 -32.48 0.26 -9.44
CA PRO A 56 -33.84 0.66 -9.07
C PRO A 56 -34.35 0.03 -7.75
N GLY A 57 -33.59 -0.88 -7.15
CA GLY A 57 -33.95 -1.56 -5.92
C GLY A 57 -33.91 -0.68 -4.67
N PRO A 58 -34.27 -1.24 -3.49
CA PRO A 58 -34.35 -0.48 -2.25
C PRO A 58 -33.00 -0.25 -1.57
N ALA A 59 -31.90 -0.86 -2.02
CA ALA A 59 -30.62 -0.73 -1.35
C ALA A 59 -30.04 0.68 -1.53
N PRO A 60 -29.48 1.28 -0.47
CA PRO A 60 -28.93 2.62 -0.57
C PRO A 60 -27.58 2.62 -1.30
N VAL A 61 -27.33 3.70 -2.02
CA VAL A 61 -26.00 4.03 -2.54
C VAL A 61 -25.03 4.22 -1.38
N PHE A 62 -23.82 3.70 -1.53
CA PHE A 62 -22.74 3.86 -0.56
C PHE A 62 -21.42 4.24 -1.23
N TYR A 63 -20.45 4.62 -0.40
CA TYR A 63 -19.19 5.17 -0.85
C TYR A 63 -18.01 4.54 -0.12
N PHE A 64 -16.88 4.41 -0.81
CA PHE A 64 -15.62 4.01 -0.20
C PHE A 64 -14.41 4.58 -0.96
N GLY A 65 -13.34 4.89 -0.24
CA GLY A 65 -12.12 5.46 -0.82
C GLY A 65 -11.35 4.48 -1.71
N ASN A 66 -10.47 5.01 -2.56
CA ASN A 66 -9.59 4.21 -3.38
C ASN A 66 -8.61 3.37 -2.53
N PRO A 67 -8.65 2.02 -2.59
CA PRO A 67 -7.75 1.17 -1.82
C PRO A 67 -6.38 0.96 -2.50
N ASP A 68 -6.17 1.48 -3.71
CA ASP A 68 -4.89 1.42 -4.41
C ASP A 68 -3.79 2.07 -3.58
N PHE A 69 -2.61 1.45 -3.55
CA PHE A 69 -1.48 1.98 -2.80
C PHE A 69 -0.16 1.80 -3.53
N ASN A 70 0.77 2.74 -3.27
CA ASN A 70 2.14 2.70 -3.75
C ASN A 70 3.08 3.17 -2.64
N PHE A 71 3.59 2.21 -1.87
CA PHE A 71 4.42 2.45 -0.70
C PHE A 71 5.88 2.07 -0.94
N LYS A 72 6.80 2.96 -0.54
CA LYS A 72 8.25 2.79 -0.71
C LYS A 72 8.98 3.25 0.53
N SER A 73 9.75 2.37 1.16
CA SER A 73 10.61 2.75 2.29
C SER A 73 12.02 2.16 2.16
N LEU A 74 12.98 2.84 2.76
CA LEU A 74 14.37 2.41 2.82
C LEU A 74 14.91 2.67 4.22
N ARG A 75 15.27 1.57 4.88
CA ARG A 75 16.03 1.59 6.14
C ARG A 75 17.47 1.19 5.84
N GLY A 76 18.43 1.92 6.38
CA GLY A 76 19.84 1.64 6.16
C GLY A 76 20.73 2.06 7.31
N THR A 77 21.82 1.33 7.48
CA THR A 77 22.89 1.66 8.43
C THR A 77 24.24 1.50 7.76
N ILE A 78 25.08 2.53 7.82
CA ILE A 78 26.45 2.54 7.33
C ILE A 78 27.40 2.64 8.52
N VAL A 79 28.39 1.76 8.59
CA VAL A 79 29.47 1.80 9.59
C VAL A 79 30.81 1.81 8.86
N LEU A 80 31.52 2.93 8.98
CA LEU A 80 32.89 3.08 8.49
C LEU A 80 33.85 3.02 9.67
N ARG A 81 34.83 2.11 9.61
CA ARG A 81 35.96 2.01 10.53
C ARG A 81 37.24 2.40 9.81
N TRP A 82 37.87 3.46 10.29
CA TRP A 82 39.11 3.99 9.74
C TRP A 82 40.20 4.01 10.80
N GLU A 83 41.41 3.61 10.42
CA GLU A 83 42.60 3.74 11.25
C GLU A 83 43.43 4.89 10.68
N TYR A 84 43.57 5.97 11.45
CA TYR A 84 44.23 7.20 10.98
C TYR A 84 45.75 7.14 11.19
N LEU A 85 46.16 6.62 12.34
CA LEU A 85 47.56 6.32 12.72
C LEU A 85 47.57 4.94 13.40
N PRO A 86 48.71 4.23 13.43
CA PRO A 86 48.81 2.96 14.15
C PRO A 86 48.35 3.12 15.61
N GLY A 87 47.26 2.43 15.97
CA GLY A 87 46.65 2.51 17.31
C GLY A 87 45.49 3.52 17.47
N SER A 88 45.16 4.31 16.44
CA SER A 88 44.05 5.29 16.46
C SER A 88 42.91 4.85 15.53
N ILE A 89 41.75 4.50 16.11
CA ILE A 89 40.58 4.03 15.35
C ILE A 89 39.43 5.03 15.46
N LEU A 90 38.89 5.44 14.31
CA LEU A 90 37.69 6.26 14.16
C LEU A 90 36.53 5.41 13.62
N TYR A 91 35.33 5.66 14.14
CA TYR A 91 34.09 5.08 13.64
C TYR A 91 33.14 6.18 13.19
N PHE A 92 32.60 6.04 11.98
CA PHE A 92 31.51 6.85 11.47
C PHE A 92 30.29 5.95 11.28
N VAL A 93 29.21 6.25 11.99
CA VAL A 93 27.96 5.49 11.95
C VAL A 93 26.83 6.40 11.50
N TRP A 94 26.14 6.02 10.43
CA TRP A 94 25.01 6.76 9.89
C TRP A 94 23.81 5.83 9.69
N THR A 95 22.67 6.20 10.27
CA THR A 95 21.42 5.44 10.16
C THR A 95 20.37 6.30 9.48
N GLN A 96 19.72 5.72 8.47
CA GLN A 96 18.60 6.34 7.74
C GLN A 96 17.35 5.47 7.88
N ASN A 97 16.23 6.11 8.21
CA ASN A 97 14.90 5.52 8.20
C ASN A 97 13.96 6.47 7.45
N ARG A 98 13.69 6.17 6.18
CA ARG A 98 12.72 6.92 5.37
C ARG A 98 11.58 5.98 4.97
N ALA A 99 10.35 6.41 5.25
CA ALA A 99 9.10 5.79 4.83
C ALA A 99 8.38 6.68 3.83
#